data_AF-A0A820TF02-F1
#
_entry.id   AF-A0A820TF02-F1
#
_cell.length_a   1.000
_cell.length_b   1.000
_cell.length_c   1.000
_cell.angle_alpha   90.00
_cell.angle_beta   90.00
_cell.angle_gamma   90.00
#
_symmetry.space_group_name_H-M   'P 1'
#
loop_
_entity.id
_entity.type
_entity.pdbx_description
1 polymer ?
#
loop_
_entity_poly.entity_id
_entity_poly.type
_entity_poly.pdbx_seq_one_letter_code
_entity_poly.pdbx_strand_id
1 'polypeptide(L)'
;MADAIEKAVSENYQSIAFPAIGCGKFDCSISFVAQAMVEKAHRLLAVHPISVSFIIQPERTDIYDEFQKRISLLKQQYSEMKTVSAKIGKGTIEVEMGDITTQKVDAIIGSSSSQILKDTIIRTA
;
A
#
# COMPACT_ATOMS: atom_id res chain seq x y z
N MET A 1 -1.61 -9.55 1.32
CA MET A 1 -0.69 -8.54 0.76
C MET A 1 0.42 -9.19 -0.04
N ALA A 2 1.25 -10.07 0.54
CA ALA A 2 2.36 -10.71 -0.18
C ALA A 2 1.90 -11.38 -1.48
N ASP A 3 0.90 -12.25 -1.37
CA ASP A 3 0.31 -12.97 -2.51
C ASP A 3 -0.26 -12.01 -3.57
N ALA A 4 -0.78 -10.85 -3.16
CA ALA A 4 -1.32 -9.86 -4.08
C ALA A 4 -0.21 -9.15 -4.87
N ILE A 5 0.92 -8.84 -4.21
CA ILE A 5 2.10 -8.26 -4.87
C ILE A 5 2.73 -9.30 -5.79
N GLU A 6 2.89 -10.54 -5.34
CA GLU A 6 3.47 -11.62 -6.16
C GLU A 6 2.61 -11.92 -7.38
N LYS A 7 1.28 -12.02 -7.21
CA LYS A 7 0.34 -12.18 -8.32
C LYS A 7 0.45 -11.00 -9.29
N ALA A 8 0.47 -9.77 -8.77
CA ALA A 8 0.54 -8.60 -9.62
C ALA A 8 1.85 -8.54 -10.44
N VAL A 9 2.98 -8.91 -9.81
CA VAL A 9 4.26 -9.05 -10.50
C VAL A 9 4.19 -10.15 -11.56
N SER A 10 3.60 -11.30 -11.26
CA SER A 10 3.45 -12.41 -12.23
C SER A 10 2.58 -12.04 -13.43
N GLU A 11 1.61 -11.14 -13.24
CA GLU A 11 0.73 -10.62 -14.27
C GLU A 11 1.30 -9.36 -14.97
N ASN A 12 2.55 -9.00 -14.68
CA ASN A 12 3.29 -7.85 -15.24
C ASN A 12 2.66 -6.47 -14.96
N TYR A 13 1.97 -6.32 -13.84
CA TYR A 13 1.52 -5.00 -13.38
C TYR A 13 2.69 -4.16 -12.87
N GLN A 14 2.57 -2.84 -13.00
CA GLN A 14 3.61 -1.89 -12.56
C GLN A 14 3.18 -1.07 -11.35
N SER A 15 1.88 -1.00 -11.07
CA SER A 15 1.33 -0.23 -9.95
C SER A 15 0.17 -0.94 -9.25
N ILE A 16 0.17 -0.92 -7.92
CA ILE A 16 -0.90 -1.50 -7.09
C ILE A 16 -1.31 -0.51 -6.00
N ALA A 17 -2.61 -0.31 -5.81
CA ALA A 17 -3.14 0.41 -4.66
C ALA A 17 -3.71 -0.56 -3.60
N PHE A 18 -3.34 -0.31 -2.34
CA PHE A 18 -3.90 -0.96 -1.16
C PHE A 18 -4.69 0.04 -0.31
N PRO A 19 -5.88 -0.30 0.18
CA PRO A 19 -6.53 0.47 1.22
C PRO A 19 -5.83 0.23 2.56
N ALA A 20 -6.23 0.96 3.60
CA ALA A 20 -5.84 0.72 4.98
C ALA A 20 -6.41 -0.60 5.56
N ILE A 21 -6.07 -1.74 4.95
CA ILE A 21 -6.57 -3.06 5.35
C ILE A 21 -6.13 -3.36 6.78
N GLY A 22 -7.07 -3.73 7.65
CA GLY A 22 -6.80 -4.08 9.04
C GLY A 22 -6.89 -2.91 10.03
N CYS A 23 -7.02 -1.66 9.55
CA CYS A 23 -7.26 -0.48 10.39
C CYS A 23 -8.76 -0.16 10.57
N GLY A 24 -9.61 -1.17 10.33
CA GLY A 24 -11.06 -1.11 10.46
C GLY A 24 -11.53 -1.60 11.84
N LYS A 25 -12.71 -2.22 11.87
CA LYS A 25 -13.45 -2.61 13.10
C LYS A 25 -12.87 -3.82 13.87
N PHE A 26 -11.59 -4.16 13.67
CA PHE A 26 -11.00 -5.44 14.11
C PHE A 26 -10.01 -5.29 15.29
N ASP A 27 -10.05 -4.19 16.06
CA ASP A 27 -9.21 -3.92 17.25
C ASP A 27 -7.68 -4.08 17.09
N CYS A 28 -7.21 -4.22 15.85
CA CYS A 28 -5.78 -4.20 15.57
C CYS A 28 -5.25 -2.78 15.73
N SER A 29 -4.15 -2.62 16.48
CA SER A 29 -3.53 -1.30 16.61
C SER A 29 -3.05 -0.81 15.23
N ILE A 30 -3.45 0.41 14.88
CA ILE A 30 -3.08 1.08 13.62
C ILE A 30 -1.56 1.06 13.43
N SER A 31 -0.81 1.29 14.51
CA SER A 31 0.64 1.27 14.51
C SER A 31 1.24 -0.10 14.14
N PHE A 32 0.68 -1.19 14.66
CA PHE A 32 1.13 -2.54 14.31
C PHE A 32 0.80 -2.87 12.85
N VAL A 33 -0.41 -2.52 12.39
CA VAL A 33 -0.84 -2.77 11.00
C VAL A 33 0.01 -1.99 10.01
N ALA A 34 0.19 -0.68 10.23
CA ALA A 34 1.02 0.17 9.40
C ALA A 34 2.47 -0.34 9.34
N GLN A 35 3.03 -0.72 10.49
CA GLN A 35 4.38 -1.29 10.55
C GLN A 35 4.49 -2.58 9.72
N ALA A 36 3.60 -3.54 9.95
CA ALA A 36 3.64 -4.83 9.27
C ALA A 36 3.47 -4.68 7.74
N MET A 37 2.57 -3.80 7.30
CA MET A 37 2.30 -3.54 5.88
C MET A 37 3.49 -2.87 5.19
N VAL A 38 4.05 -1.83 5.81
CA VAL A 38 5.19 -1.07 5.28
C VAL A 38 6.46 -1.92 5.24
N GLU A 39 6.76 -2.68 6.30
CA GLU A 39 7.91 -3.59 6.32
C GLU A 39 7.79 -4.71 5.29
N LYS A 40 6.58 -5.27 5.12
CA LYS A 40 6.36 -6.33 4.14
C LYS A 40 6.49 -5.81 2.71
N ALA A 41 5.91 -4.66 2.41
CA ALA A 41 6.07 -3.99 1.12
C ALA A 41 7.55 -3.69 0.86
N HIS A 42 8.28 -3.14 1.84
CA HIS A 42 9.72 -2.88 1.68
C HIS A 42 10.52 -4.12 1.29
N ARG A 43 10.28 -5.26 1.93
CA ARG A 43 10.97 -6.52 1.58
C ARG A 43 10.67 -6.98 0.15
N LEU A 44 9.43 -6.81 -0.32
CA LEU A 44 9.02 -7.26 -1.66
C LEU A 44 9.52 -6.33 -2.76
N LEU A 45 9.49 -5.01 -2.52
CA LEU A 45 9.96 -3.99 -3.46
C LEU A 45 11.47 -4.02 -3.69
N ALA A 46 12.24 -4.52 -2.70
CA ALA A 46 13.67 -4.77 -2.87
C ALA A 46 13.97 -5.78 -3.99
N VAL A 47 13.05 -6.71 -4.26
CA VAL A 47 13.20 -7.80 -5.23
C VAL A 47 12.41 -7.53 -6.52
N HIS A 48 11.28 -6.83 -6.41
CA HIS A 48 10.35 -6.62 -7.52
C HIS A 48 10.26 -5.15 -7.96
N PRO A 49 10.33 -4.85 -9.27
CA PRO A 49 10.24 -3.49 -9.81
C PRO A 49 8.78 -3.02 -9.95
N ILE A 50 8.03 -2.96 -8.85
CA ILE A 50 6.61 -2.57 -8.84
C ILE A 50 6.40 -1.37 -7.91
N SER A 51 5.36 -0.58 -8.13
CA SER A 51 4.98 0.55 -7.30
C SER A 51 3.78 0.17 -6.42
N VAL A 52 3.86 0.46 -5.12
CA VAL A 52 2.81 0.16 -4.14
C VAL A 52 2.35 1.43 -3.46
N SER A 53 1.07 1.75 -3.59
CA SER A 53 0.46 2.95 -2.99
C SER A 53 -0.56 2.56 -1.92
N PHE A 54 -0.45 3.13 -0.73
CA PHE A 54 -1.45 3.03 0.32
C PHE A 54 -2.42 4.20 0.23
N ILE A 55 -3.68 3.90 -0.02
CA ILE A 55 -4.73 4.90 -0.18
C ILE A 55 -5.56 4.92 1.09
N ILE A 56 -5.48 6.04 1.80
CA ILE A 56 -6.11 6.25 3.10
C ILE A 56 -7.26 7.24 2.91
N GLN A 57 -8.42 6.93 3.48
CA GLN A 57 -9.58 7.84 3.40
C GLN A 57 -9.26 9.18 4.07
N PRO A 58 -9.63 10.33 3.48
CA PRO A 58 -9.33 11.66 4.01
C PRO A 58 -9.81 11.89 5.45
N GLU A 59 -10.87 11.20 5.87
CA GLU A 59 -11.44 11.29 7.22
C GLU A 59 -10.63 10.54 8.28
N ARG A 60 -9.61 9.77 7.86
CA ARG A 60 -8.80 8.88 8.71
C ARG A 60 -7.34 9.34 8.77
N THR A 61 -7.15 10.57 9.24
CA THR A 61 -5.83 11.19 9.39
C THR A 61 -4.92 10.42 10.35
N ASP A 62 -5.49 9.79 11.38
CA ASP A 62 -4.80 8.93 12.35
C ASP A 62 -4.07 7.75 11.69
N ILE A 63 -4.70 7.14 10.68
CA ILE A 63 -4.10 6.06 9.91
C ILE A 63 -3.04 6.63 8.96
N TYR A 64 -3.35 7.74 8.28
CA TYR A 64 -2.43 8.38 7.34
C TYR A 64 -1.12 8.76 8.01
N ASP A 65 -1.18 9.43 9.17
CA ASP A 65 -0.03 9.88 9.94
C ASP A 65 0.88 8.72 10.36
N GLU A 66 0.29 7.60 10.75
CA GLU A 66 1.05 6.42 11.15
C GLU A 66 1.72 5.75 9.94
N PHE A 67 1.03 5.57 8.82
CA PHE A 67 1.65 5.07 7.59
C PHE A 67 2.75 6.02 7.08
N GLN A 68 2.48 7.32 7.09
CA GLN A 68 3.44 8.36 6.75
C GLN A 68 4.69 8.27 7.62
N LYS A 69 4.52 8.14 8.95
CA LYS A 69 5.63 7.99 9.89
C LYS A 69 6.44 6.74 9.57
N ARG A 70 5.80 5.60 9.33
CA ARG A 70 6.49 4.34 9.00
C ARG A 70 7.26 4.42 7.70
N ILE A 71 6.69 4.99 6.64
CA ILE A 71 7.40 5.19 5.36
C ILE A 71 8.53 6.20 5.53
N SER A 72 8.33 7.28 6.29
CA SER A 72 9.37 8.28 6.55
C SER A 72 10.57 7.69 7.32
N LEU A 73 10.33 6.76 8.24
CA LEU A 73 11.40 6.04 8.95
C LEU A 73 12.24 5.16 8.01
N LEU A 74 11.63 4.61 6.94
CA LEU A 74 12.36 3.89 5.91
C LEU A 74 13.22 4.81 5.03
N LYS A 75 12.90 6.11 4.97
CA LYS A 75 13.57 7.01 4.02
C LYS A 75 15.04 7.26 4.35
N GLN A 76 15.47 7.36 5.61
CA GLN A 76 16.85 7.73 6.07
C GLN A 76 17.63 8.82 5.27
N GLN A 77 16.99 9.49 4.31
CA GLN A 77 17.39 10.67 3.57
C GLN A 77 16.13 11.53 3.45
N TYR A 78 16.14 12.60 4.24
CA TYR A 78 15.12 13.64 4.26
C TYR A 78 14.90 14.22 2.86
N SER A 79 13.63 14.30 2.44
CA SER A 79 13.18 15.30 1.47
C SER A 79 11.75 15.68 1.82
N GLU A 80 11.59 16.93 2.25
CA GLU A 80 10.29 17.58 2.43
C GLU A 80 9.61 17.74 1.07
N MET A 81 8.65 16.88 0.75
CA MET A 81 7.56 17.24 -0.16
C MET A 81 6.28 16.50 0.25
N LYS A 82 5.16 17.13 -0.08
CA LYS A 82 3.76 16.92 0.29
C LYS A 82 3.16 15.52 0.02
N THR A 83 3.98 14.56 -0.42
CA THR A 83 3.62 13.16 -0.69
C THR A 83 4.73 12.26 -0.15
N VAL A 84 4.40 11.35 0.78
CA VAL A 84 5.41 10.51 1.43
C VAL A 84 5.62 9.23 0.61
N SER A 85 6.55 9.30 -0.34
CA SER A 85 6.99 8.17 -1.19
C SER A 85 8.44 7.76 -0.92
N ALA A 86 8.72 6.47 -0.70
CA ALA A 86 10.08 5.94 -0.56
C ALA A 86 10.42 4.99 -1.73
N LYS A 87 11.60 5.16 -2.32
CA LYS A 87 12.12 4.24 -3.34
C LYS A 87 12.86 3.09 -2.65
N ILE A 88 12.51 1.86 -2.97
CA ILE A 88 13.06 0.67 -2.33
C ILE A 88 13.52 -0.27 -3.43
N GLY A 89 14.84 -0.38 -3.61
CA GLY A 89 15.44 -1.14 -4.71
C GLY A 89 14.96 -0.65 -6.07
N LYS A 90 14.21 -1.51 -6.78
CA LYS A 90 13.64 -1.19 -8.10
C LYS A 90 12.18 -0.73 -8.04
N GLY A 91 11.52 -0.80 -6.89
CA GLY A 91 10.13 -0.40 -6.68
C GLY A 91 9.98 0.87 -5.86
N THR A 92 8.73 1.32 -5.68
CA THR A 92 8.38 2.46 -4.82
C THR A 92 7.23 2.11 -3.87
N ILE A 93 7.25 2.71 -2.69
CA ILE A 93 6.16 2.64 -1.70
C ILE A 93 5.67 4.06 -1.42
N GLU A 94 4.37 4.30 -1.48
CA GLU A 94 3.79 5.63 -1.29
C GLU A 94 2.56 5.55 -0.39
N VAL A 95 2.24 6.66 0.28
CA VAL A 95 0.97 6.83 0.98
C VAL A 95 0.29 8.11 0.50
N GLU A 96 -1.00 8.00 0.18
CA GLU A 96 -1.85 9.05 -0.34
C GLU A 96 -3.15 9.12 0.44
N MET A 97 -3.64 10.34 0.70
CA MET A 97 -5.01 10.54 1.14
C MET A 97 -5.94 10.64 -0.06
N GLY A 98 -6.96 9.78 -0.11
CA GLY A 98 -7.93 9.79 -1.20
C GLY A 98 -8.94 8.66 -1.13
N ASP A 99 -9.87 8.68 -2.08
CA ASP A 99 -10.79 7.58 -2.31
C ASP A 99 -10.14 6.56 -3.25
N ILE A 100 -9.93 5.33 -2.76
CA ILE A 100 -9.30 4.26 -3.54
C ILE A 100 -10.06 3.94 -4.83
N THR A 101 -11.37 4.20 -4.88
CA THR A 101 -12.20 3.96 -6.07
C THR A 101 -11.93 4.95 -7.21
N THR A 102 -11.25 6.05 -6.92
CA THR A 102 -10.92 7.11 -7.89
C THR A 102 -9.48 7.02 -8.40
N GLN A 103 -8.72 6.02 -7.91
CA GLN A 103 -7.30 5.87 -8.21
C GLN A 103 -7.05 5.22 -9.57
N LYS A 104 -6.08 5.78 -10.31
CA LYS A 104 -5.66 5.27 -11.63
C LYS A 104 -4.42 4.39 -11.49
N VAL A 105 -4.62 3.19 -10.95
CA VAL A 105 -3.59 2.17 -10.82
C VAL A 105 -3.97 0.93 -11.65
N ASP A 106 -3.01 0.06 -11.92
CA ASP A 106 -3.29 -1.14 -12.72
C ASP A 106 -4.15 -2.17 -11.96
N ALA A 107 -4.07 -2.15 -10.63
CA ALA A 107 -4.77 -3.07 -9.73
C ALA A 107 -5.18 -2.39 -8.41
N ILE A 108 -6.45 -2.52 -8.03
CA ILE A 108 -6.97 -2.15 -6.70
C ILE A 108 -7.22 -3.43 -5.89
N ILE A 109 -6.66 -3.51 -4.68
CA ILE A 109 -6.85 -4.66 -3.78
C ILE A 109 -7.97 -4.39 -2.78
N GLY A 110 -9.04 -5.19 -2.81
CA GLY A 110 -10.13 -5.12 -1.82
C GLY A 110 -9.78 -5.79 -0.48
N SER A 111 -10.35 -5.28 0.62
CA SER A 111 -10.36 -5.97 1.92
C SER A 111 -11.58 -6.89 2.02
N SER A 112 -11.45 -8.15 1.61
CA SER A 112 -12.48 -9.15 1.83
C SER A 112 -11.88 -10.44 2.40
N SER A 113 -12.53 -10.99 3.43
CA SER A 113 -12.21 -12.30 4.01
C SER A 113 -12.67 -13.48 3.13
N SER A 114 -13.32 -13.21 2.00
CA SER A 114 -13.86 -14.23 1.10
C SER A 114 -12.80 -14.71 0.11
N GLN A 115 -12.57 -16.02 0.05
CA GLN A 115 -11.72 -16.68 -0.95
C GLN A 115 -12.10 -16.29 -2.38
N ILE A 116 -13.35 -15.90 -2.62
CA ILE A 116 -13.90 -15.52 -3.94
C ILE A 116 -13.31 -14.21 -4.48
N LEU A 117 -12.80 -13.32 -3.62
CA LEU A 117 -12.22 -12.03 -4.03
C LEU A 117 -10.68 -12.04 -4.06
N LYS A 118 -10.03 -13.15 -3.68
CA LYS A 118 -8.57 -13.29 -3.88
C LYS A 118 -8.21 -13.39 -5.37
N ASP A 119 -9.17 -13.79 -6.20
CA ASP A 119 -8.96 -13.96 -7.63
C ASP A 119 -9.27 -12.72 -8.47
N THR A 120 -9.93 -11.70 -7.90
CA THR A 120 -10.36 -10.53 -8.65
C THR A 120 -9.39 -9.37 -8.46
N ILE A 121 -8.36 -9.30 -9.32
CA ILE A 121 -7.69 -8.03 -9.61
C ILE A 121 -8.65 -7.23 -10.49
N ILE A 122 -9.17 -6.12 -9.98
CA ILE A 122 -9.96 -5.20 -10.79
C ILE A 122 -8.98 -4.42 -11.67
N ARG A 123 -8.91 -4.76 -12.96
CA ARG A 123 -8.23 -3.96 -13.99
C ARG A 123 -8.99 -2.65 -14.16
N THR A 124 -8.33 -1.54 -13.86
CA THR A 124 -8.79 -0.21 -14.27
C THR A 124 -8.23 0.06 -15.66
N ALA A 125 -9.12 0.32 -16.62
CA ALA A 125 -8.79 0.62 -18.02
C ALA A 125 -8.29 2.07 -18.20
#